data_AF-A0A2S7Y1H9-F1
#
_entry.id   AF-A0A2S7Y1H9-F1
#
_cell.length_a   1.000
_cell.length_b   1.000
_cell.length_c   1.000
_cell.angle_alpha   90.00
_cell.angle_beta   90.00
_cell.angle_gamma   90.00
#
_symmetry.space_group_name_H-M   'P 1'
#
loop_
_entity.id
_entity.type
_entity.pdbx_description
1 polymer ?
#
loop_
_entity_poly.entity_id
_entity_poly.type
_entity_poly.pdbx_seq_one_letter_code
_entity_poly.pdbx_strand_id
1 'polypeptide(L)'
;MVTDVLPPEDNAETLDSMGNLETIPPYEFNGRNFSAGRIVVGANQTAGRVPLSLPFLQAQEMQDPLLVDTTWLEFQHVDEFLQFLPAETPLKWRVMVSDPIGAVRVLQDAQAAGRGNSSYSSQPLSDVHSFDTIDQLVNTEFIQINEECARRIQGTTEMLKRETGISDSDVLRVPVLYGRVEDPKVSSNGDFQVAAIFPNAINGLVMTDSLYVAPKQWGPLDAAGVDVLQHAVEMVYKQAGYKVDFVDDLNYYNRKGDIHCATNVFRELPGES
;
A
#
# COMPACT_ATOMS: atom_id res chain seq x y z
N MET A 1 -33.40 -14.94 -16.32
CA MET A 1 -32.96 -15.76 -15.17
C MET A 1 -31.48 -15.52 -15.02
N VAL A 2 -31.07 -14.78 -14.00
CA VAL A 2 -29.68 -14.79 -13.57
C VAL A 2 -29.54 -16.14 -12.88
N THR A 3 -28.80 -17.07 -13.49
CA THR A 3 -28.40 -18.29 -12.79
C THR A 3 -27.51 -17.86 -11.66
N ASP A 4 -27.89 -18.17 -10.42
CA ASP A 4 -27.02 -17.98 -9.26
C ASP A 4 -25.73 -18.76 -9.53
N VAL A 5 -24.68 -18.04 -9.91
CA VAL A 5 -23.33 -18.58 -9.96
C VAL A 5 -22.94 -18.73 -8.51
N LEU A 6 -23.03 -19.96 -8.00
CA LEU A 6 -22.48 -20.28 -6.69
C LEU A 6 -20.97 -19.97 -6.75
N PRO A 7 -20.44 -19.16 -5.81
CA PRO A 7 -19.02 -18.89 -5.79
C PRO A 7 -18.26 -20.21 -5.58
N PRO A 8 -17.06 -20.35 -6.17
CA PRO A 8 -16.24 -21.54 -5.96
C PRO A 8 -16.00 -21.79 -4.46
N GLU A 9 -15.97 -23.06 -4.05
CA GLU A 9 -15.81 -23.46 -2.65
C GLU A 9 -14.47 -23.02 -2.02
N ASP A 10 -13.49 -22.70 -2.86
CA ASP A 10 -12.16 -22.21 -2.47
C ASP A 10 -11.91 -20.88 -3.17
N ASN A 11 -12.42 -19.78 -2.61
CA ASN A 11 -12.22 -18.44 -3.16
C ASN A 11 -10.87 -17.87 -2.69
N ALA A 12 -9.78 -18.43 -3.20
CA ALA A 12 -8.44 -17.85 -3.03
C ALA A 12 -8.28 -16.52 -3.79
N GLU A 13 -9.21 -16.22 -4.70
CA GLU A 13 -9.26 -14.95 -5.42
C GLU A 13 -9.73 -13.81 -4.52
N THR A 14 -8.97 -12.72 -4.56
CA THR A 14 -9.19 -11.55 -3.70
C THR A 14 -9.38 -10.27 -4.49
N LEU A 15 -9.26 -10.29 -5.83
CA LEU A 15 -9.43 -9.10 -6.68
C LEU A 15 -10.80 -8.40 -6.55
N ASP A 16 -11.85 -9.11 -6.11
CA ASP A 16 -13.17 -8.51 -5.82
C ASP A 16 -13.34 -8.03 -4.36
N SER A 17 -12.31 -8.16 -3.52
CA SER A 17 -12.31 -7.59 -2.17
C SER A 17 -12.21 -6.07 -2.26
N MET A 18 -12.86 -5.37 -1.32
CA MET A 18 -12.97 -3.91 -1.40
C MET A 18 -11.68 -3.15 -1.08
N GLY A 19 -10.64 -3.78 -0.50
CA GLY A 19 -9.30 -3.19 -0.45
C GLY A 19 -8.64 -3.05 -1.83
N ASN A 20 -9.14 -3.80 -2.82
CA ASN A 20 -8.73 -3.65 -4.21
C ASN A 20 -9.50 -2.54 -4.97
N LEU A 21 -10.38 -1.80 -4.30
CA LEU A 21 -11.23 -0.78 -4.91
C LEU A 21 -11.07 0.56 -4.19
N GLU A 22 -10.30 1.46 -4.78
CA GLU A 22 -10.01 2.80 -4.25
C GLU A 22 -10.53 3.90 -5.18
N THR A 23 -10.50 5.14 -4.70
CA THR A 23 -10.99 6.30 -5.48
C THR A 23 -9.95 7.43 -5.50
N ILE A 24 -9.58 7.86 -6.70
CA ILE A 24 -8.85 9.10 -6.96
C ILE A 24 -9.81 10.26 -6.69
N PRO A 25 -9.43 11.26 -5.87
CA PRO A 25 -10.31 12.40 -5.58
C PRO A 25 -10.60 13.25 -6.82
N PRO A 26 -11.59 14.16 -6.78
CA PRO A 26 -11.96 14.98 -7.93
C PRO A 26 -10.81 15.79 -8.53
N TYR A 27 -10.81 15.93 -9.86
CA TYR A 27 -9.79 16.69 -10.58
C TYR A 27 -10.25 17.07 -11.99
N GLU A 28 -9.56 18.04 -12.59
CA GLU A 28 -9.70 18.39 -14.00
C GLU A 28 -8.36 18.18 -14.70
N PHE A 29 -8.38 17.52 -15.86
CA PHE A 29 -7.16 17.29 -16.63
C PHE A 29 -7.47 17.15 -18.13
N ASN A 30 -6.62 17.74 -18.98
CA ASN A 30 -6.76 17.70 -20.44
C ASN A 30 -8.17 18.05 -20.96
N GLY A 31 -8.82 19.05 -20.34
CA GLY A 31 -10.16 19.50 -20.73
C GLY A 31 -11.30 18.55 -20.35
N ARG A 32 -11.01 17.52 -19.54
CA ARG A 32 -12.01 16.65 -18.92
C ARG A 32 -12.15 17.01 -17.44
N ASN A 33 -13.39 17.06 -16.97
CA ASN A 33 -13.71 17.25 -15.56
C ASN A 33 -14.19 15.91 -14.98
N PHE A 34 -13.55 15.48 -13.89
CA PHE A 34 -13.90 14.29 -13.11
C PHE A 34 -14.41 14.75 -11.74
N SER A 35 -15.64 15.26 -11.69
CA SER A 35 -16.23 15.86 -10.49
C SER A 35 -16.43 14.87 -9.34
N ALA A 36 -16.63 13.59 -9.64
CA ALA A 36 -16.66 12.50 -8.69
C ALA A 36 -15.29 11.78 -8.55
N GLY A 37 -14.25 12.29 -9.20
CA GLY A 37 -12.98 11.59 -9.33
C GLY A 37 -13.08 10.36 -10.23
N ARG A 38 -12.20 9.39 -10.04
CA ARG A 38 -12.19 8.12 -10.77
C ARG A 38 -11.88 6.95 -9.85
N ILE A 39 -12.43 5.79 -10.15
CA ILE A 39 -12.04 4.56 -9.48
C ILE A 39 -10.61 4.18 -9.87
N VAL A 40 -9.84 3.62 -8.93
CA VAL A 40 -8.63 2.84 -9.22
C VAL A 40 -8.81 1.44 -8.63
N VAL A 41 -8.63 0.42 -9.46
CA VAL A 41 -8.88 -0.98 -9.09
C VAL A 41 -7.78 -1.87 -9.62
N GLY A 42 -7.37 -2.87 -8.82
CA GLY A 42 -6.33 -3.79 -9.20
C GLY A 42 -6.79 -4.81 -10.23
N ALA A 43 -5.99 -4.99 -11.28
CA ALA A 43 -6.22 -5.95 -12.35
C ALA A 43 -4.93 -6.17 -13.16
N ASN A 44 -4.77 -7.35 -13.74
CA ASN A 44 -3.78 -7.63 -14.77
C ASN A 44 -4.48 -8.06 -16.05
N GLN A 45 -4.83 -7.07 -16.88
CA GLN A 45 -5.57 -7.30 -18.13
C GLN A 45 -4.82 -8.20 -19.11
N THR A 46 -3.49 -8.09 -19.17
CA THR A 46 -2.67 -8.90 -20.08
C THR A 46 -2.72 -10.38 -19.70
N ALA A 47 -2.81 -10.69 -18.40
CA ALA A 47 -3.01 -12.04 -17.89
C ALA A 47 -4.48 -12.47 -17.84
N GLY A 48 -5.43 -11.63 -18.28
CA GLY A 48 -6.87 -11.91 -18.19
C GLY A 48 -7.42 -11.91 -16.76
N ARG A 49 -6.69 -11.31 -15.82
CA ARG A 49 -7.01 -11.24 -14.39
C ARG A 49 -7.70 -9.92 -14.10
N VAL A 50 -9.02 -9.92 -14.04
CA VAL A 50 -9.83 -8.73 -13.75
C VAL A 50 -10.89 -9.05 -12.69
N PRO A 51 -11.26 -8.10 -11.81
CA PRO A 51 -12.37 -8.30 -10.88
C PRO A 51 -13.69 -8.57 -11.62
N LEU A 52 -14.52 -9.47 -11.08
CA LEU A 52 -15.85 -9.76 -11.62
C LEU A 52 -16.78 -8.55 -11.53
N SER A 53 -16.53 -7.65 -10.57
CA SER A 53 -17.25 -6.40 -10.36
C SER A 53 -16.95 -5.32 -11.41
N LEU A 54 -15.90 -5.46 -12.22
CA LEU A 54 -15.47 -4.41 -13.16
C LEU A 54 -16.58 -3.95 -14.13
N PRO A 55 -17.37 -4.83 -14.80
CA PRO A 55 -18.46 -4.39 -15.68
C PRO A 55 -19.53 -3.58 -14.95
N PHE A 56 -19.80 -3.91 -13.68
CA PHE A 56 -20.74 -3.14 -12.86
C PHE A 56 -20.21 -1.73 -12.57
N LEU A 57 -18.93 -1.61 -12.21
CA LEU A 57 -18.29 -0.30 -11.96
C LEU A 57 -18.27 0.57 -13.22
N GLN A 58 -17.94 -0.01 -14.37
CA GLN A 58 -17.95 0.69 -15.66
C GLN A 58 -19.35 1.17 -16.06
N ALA A 59 -20.39 0.38 -15.77
CA ALA A 59 -21.78 0.76 -16.05
C ALA A 59 -22.29 1.95 -15.23
N GLN A 60 -21.55 2.40 -14.20
CA GLN A 60 -21.90 3.62 -13.46
C GLN A 60 -21.50 4.91 -14.19
N GLU A 61 -20.60 4.81 -15.18
CA GLU A 61 -20.11 5.87 -16.09
C GLU A 61 -19.36 7.05 -15.43
N MET A 62 -19.78 7.50 -14.25
CA MET A 62 -19.31 8.72 -13.57
C MET A 62 -17.87 8.66 -13.08
N GLN A 63 -17.39 7.48 -12.67
CA GLN A 63 -16.05 7.28 -12.11
C GLN A 63 -15.27 6.20 -12.89
N ASP A 64 -15.22 6.34 -14.23
CA ASP A 64 -14.55 5.41 -15.15
C ASP A 64 -13.23 4.84 -14.59
N PRO A 65 -13.14 3.53 -14.32
CA PRO A 65 -12.02 2.93 -13.59
C PRO A 65 -10.67 3.01 -14.29
N LEU A 66 -9.63 3.27 -13.52
CA LEU A 66 -8.23 3.02 -13.88
C LEU A 66 -7.78 1.67 -13.33
N LEU A 67 -7.17 0.87 -14.19
CA LEU A 67 -6.69 -0.47 -13.84
C LEU A 67 -5.19 -0.44 -13.55
N VAL A 68 -4.79 -1.02 -12.43
CA VAL A 68 -3.39 -1.11 -11.99
C VAL A 68 -3.01 -2.56 -11.72
N ASP A 69 -1.81 -2.98 -12.11
CA ASP A 69 -1.37 -4.34 -11.82
C ASP A 69 -1.07 -4.50 -10.32
N THR A 70 -1.92 -5.28 -9.64
CA THR A 70 -1.77 -5.66 -8.23
C THR A 70 -1.35 -7.12 -8.06
N THR A 71 -1.27 -7.93 -9.12
CA THR A 71 -1.10 -9.38 -8.99
C THR A 71 0.27 -9.81 -8.46
N TRP A 72 1.19 -8.85 -8.28
CA TRP A 72 2.48 -9.02 -7.63
C TRP A 72 2.41 -9.00 -6.10
N LEU A 73 1.29 -8.57 -5.54
CA LEU A 73 1.00 -8.65 -4.11
C LEU A 73 0.28 -9.97 -3.82
N GLU A 74 0.54 -10.53 -2.65
CA GLU A 74 -0.12 -11.74 -2.16
C GLU A 74 -1.65 -11.57 -2.04
N PHE A 75 -2.09 -10.39 -1.60
CA PHE A 75 -3.53 -10.06 -1.49
C PHE A 75 -4.07 -9.38 -2.74
N GLN A 76 -3.20 -8.92 -3.63
CA GLN A 76 -3.58 -8.32 -4.90
C GLN A 76 -4.45 -7.07 -4.76
N HIS A 77 -4.27 -6.28 -3.70
CA HIS A 77 -5.08 -5.09 -3.44
C HIS A 77 -4.32 -3.79 -3.73
N VAL A 78 -5.08 -2.71 -4.01
CA VAL A 78 -4.53 -1.38 -4.29
C VAL A 78 -4.10 -0.68 -3.00
N ASP A 79 -4.87 -0.84 -1.93
CA ASP A 79 -4.64 -0.23 -0.62
C ASP A 79 -3.33 -0.69 0.07
N GLU A 80 -2.70 -1.76 -0.42
CA GLU A 80 -1.41 -2.26 0.05
C GLU A 80 -0.23 -1.38 -0.38
N PHE A 81 -0.41 -0.48 -1.36
CA PHE A 81 0.70 0.36 -1.85
C PHE A 81 0.32 1.75 -2.37
N LEU A 82 -0.96 2.10 -2.41
CA LEU A 82 -1.45 3.38 -2.92
C LEU A 82 -2.51 3.98 -1.99
N GLN A 83 -2.39 5.28 -1.71
CA GLN A 83 -3.36 6.03 -0.92
C GLN A 83 -3.45 7.48 -1.42
N PHE A 84 -4.62 8.11 -1.23
CA PHE A 84 -4.83 9.52 -1.54
C PHE A 84 -5.14 10.31 -0.27
N LEU A 85 -4.48 11.46 -0.10
CA LEU A 85 -4.67 12.35 1.05
C LEU A 85 -5.15 13.72 0.60
N PRO A 86 -6.09 14.37 1.33
CA PRO A 86 -6.23 15.82 1.30
C PRO A 86 -4.88 16.54 1.41
N ALA A 87 -4.70 17.62 0.66
CA ALA A 87 -3.46 18.38 0.69
C ALA A 87 -3.66 19.82 0.24
N GLU A 88 -2.82 20.72 0.74
CA GLU A 88 -2.76 22.11 0.27
C GLU A 88 -1.99 22.23 -1.06
N THR A 89 -2.46 21.52 -2.09
CA THR A 89 -1.98 21.59 -3.47
C THR A 89 -3.07 22.22 -4.36
N PRO A 90 -2.75 22.62 -5.61
CA PRO A 90 -3.79 23.03 -6.57
C PRO A 90 -4.85 21.95 -6.80
N LEU A 91 -4.47 20.67 -6.74
CA LEU A 91 -5.37 19.53 -6.85
C LEU A 91 -6.22 19.30 -5.58
N LYS A 92 -5.86 19.90 -4.44
CA LYS A 92 -6.47 19.66 -3.12
C LYS A 92 -6.24 18.27 -2.53
N TRP A 93 -5.45 17.45 -3.22
CA TRP A 93 -5.02 16.15 -2.76
C TRP A 93 -3.61 15.84 -3.27
N ARG A 94 -3.03 14.79 -2.71
CA ARG A 94 -1.74 14.22 -3.12
C ARG A 94 -1.81 12.70 -3.09
N VAL A 95 -0.83 12.07 -3.72
CA VAL A 95 -0.67 10.62 -3.73
C VAL A 95 0.39 10.22 -2.71
N MET A 96 0.07 9.18 -1.95
CA MET A 96 1.03 8.41 -1.17
C MET A 96 1.24 7.07 -1.86
N VAL A 97 2.49 6.64 -2.03
CA VAL A 97 2.81 5.30 -2.52
C VAL A 97 3.86 4.63 -1.64
N SER A 98 3.88 3.31 -1.59
CA SER A 98 4.97 2.58 -0.90
C SER A 98 6.35 2.91 -1.47
N ASP A 99 7.36 2.92 -0.59
CA ASP A 99 8.77 3.17 -0.89
C ASP A 99 9.68 2.00 -0.47
N PRO A 100 9.74 0.93 -1.27
CA PRO A 100 10.62 -0.20 -0.97
C PRO A 100 12.09 0.20 -0.87
N ILE A 101 12.56 1.08 -1.75
CA ILE A 101 13.96 1.52 -1.78
C ILE A 101 14.27 2.46 -0.62
N GLY A 102 13.36 3.39 -0.30
CA GLY A 102 13.49 4.23 0.89
C GLY A 102 13.57 3.39 2.16
N ALA A 103 12.75 2.34 2.28
CA ALA A 103 12.77 1.47 3.45
C ALA A 103 14.04 0.59 3.53
N VAL A 104 14.56 0.10 2.40
CA VAL A 104 15.88 -0.58 2.35
C VAL A 104 16.98 0.38 2.82
N ARG A 105 16.96 1.65 2.39
CA ARG A 105 17.93 2.65 2.83
C ARG A 105 17.88 2.90 4.34
N VAL A 106 16.70 2.92 4.95
CA VAL A 106 16.57 3.03 6.42
C VAL A 106 17.32 1.90 7.12
N LEU A 107 17.24 0.66 6.61
CA LEU A 107 18.00 -0.46 7.16
C LEU A 107 19.51 -0.34 6.91
N GLN A 108 19.91 0.11 5.72
CA GLN A 108 21.32 0.35 5.38
C GLN A 108 21.94 1.45 6.25
N ASP A 109 21.19 2.50 6.55
CA ASP A 109 21.61 3.57 7.47
C ASP A 109 21.80 3.01 8.89
N ALA A 110 20.93 2.09 9.33
CA ALA A 110 21.11 1.38 10.60
C ALA A 110 22.36 0.48 10.58
N GLN A 111 22.67 -0.21 9.47
CA GLN A 111 23.92 -0.96 9.31
C GLN A 111 25.14 -0.03 9.43
N ALA A 112 25.11 1.11 8.73
CA ALA A 112 26.17 2.13 8.77
C ALA A 112 26.35 2.74 10.17
N ALA A 113 25.29 2.80 10.97
CA ALA A 113 25.32 3.18 12.39
C ALA A 113 25.82 2.06 13.33
N GLY A 114 26.31 0.94 12.80
CA GLY A 114 26.85 -0.18 13.57
C GLY A 114 25.79 -1.10 14.17
N ARG A 115 24.54 -1.05 13.67
CA ARG A 115 23.42 -1.86 14.17
C ARG A 115 23.19 -3.13 13.36
N GLY A 116 24.05 -3.46 12.40
CA GLY A 116 23.92 -4.62 11.50
C GLY A 116 23.61 -5.95 12.21
N ASN A 117 24.28 -6.23 13.34
CA ASN A 117 24.06 -7.43 14.17
C ASN A 117 22.82 -7.36 15.09
N SER A 118 22.04 -6.29 15.05
CA SER A 118 20.80 -6.18 15.83
C SER A 118 19.66 -6.84 15.06
N SER A 119 18.65 -7.33 15.78
CA SER A 119 17.40 -7.83 15.18
C SER A 119 16.80 -6.79 14.22
N TYR A 120 16.33 -7.23 13.04
CA TYR A 120 15.64 -6.34 12.10
C TYR A 120 14.23 -5.95 12.58
N SER A 121 13.68 -6.67 13.56
CA SER A 121 12.33 -6.47 14.09
C SER A 121 12.34 -6.33 15.61
N SER A 122 11.44 -5.49 16.12
CA SER A 122 11.16 -5.30 17.55
C SER A 122 9.83 -5.92 17.98
N GLN A 123 9.17 -6.69 17.11
CA GLN A 123 7.95 -7.41 17.46
C GLN A 123 8.19 -8.32 18.68
N PRO A 124 7.20 -8.49 19.58
CA PRO A 124 7.32 -9.41 20.70
C PRO A 124 7.67 -10.81 20.21
N LEU A 125 8.78 -11.36 20.71
CA LEU A 125 9.19 -12.72 20.39
C LEU A 125 8.15 -13.72 20.91
N SER A 126 7.90 -14.77 20.14
CA SER A 126 7.30 -16.00 20.67
C SER A 126 8.41 -16.92 21.18
N ASP A 127 8.09 -17.84 22.08
CA ASP A 127 9.06 -18.80 22.66
C ASP A 127 9.79 -19.68 21.60
N VAL A 128 9.40 -19.59 20.32
CA VAL A 128 9.81 -20.47 19.23
C VAL A 128 10.63 -19.75 18.14
N HIS A 129 10.67 -18.41 18.11
CA HIS A 129 11.32 -17.67 17.01
C HIS A 129 12.10 -16.45 17.48
N SER A 130 13.36 -16.35 17.01
CA SER A 130 14.13 -15.11 16.97
C SER A 130 14.09 -14.55 15.55
N PHE A 131 14.02 -13.23 15.41
CA PHE A 131 14.22 -12.58 14.11
C PHE A 131 15.70 -12.57 13.73
N ASP A 132 15.96 -12.61 12.42
CA ASP A 132 17.30 -12.41 11.89
C ASP A 132 17.83 -11.00 12.20
N THR A 133 19.13 -10.83 12.02
CA THR A 133 19.77 -9.52 12.11
C THR A 133 19.53 -8.68 10.85
N ILE A 134 19.75 -7.37 10.95
CA ILE A 134 19.68 -6.47 9.78
C ILE A 134 20.66 -6.92 8.69
N ASP A 135 21.87 -7.35 9.05
CA ASP A 135 22.88 -7.84 8.09
C ASP A 135 22.45 -9.10 7.34
N GLN A 136 21.68 -9.98 7.98
CA GLN A 136 21.14 -11.18 7.35
C GLN A 136 19.96 -10.85 6.42
N LEU A 137 19.08 -9.93 6.83
CA LEU A 137 17.93 -9.51 6.04
C LEU A 137 18.35 -8.73 4.79
N VAL A 138 19.22 -7.71 4.92
CA VAL A 138 19.62 -6.80 3.85
C VAL A 138 20.69 -7.44 2.95
N ASN A 139 20.32 -8.55 2.32
CA ASN A 139 21.14 -9.26 1.35
C ASN A 139 20.74 -8.91 -0.10
N THR A 140 21.52 -9.40 -1.07
CA THR A 140 21.31 -9.12 -2.50
C THR A 140 19.91 -9.46 -2.99
N GLU A 141 19.36 -10.61 -2.58
CA GLU A 141 18.04 -11.06 -3.02
C GLU A 141 16.94 -10.16 -2.45
N PHE A 142 17.01 -9.82 -1.17
CA PHE A 142 16.06 -8.92 -0.52
C PHE A 142 16.04 -7.53 -1.17
N ILE A 143 17.21 -6.99 -1.52
CA ILE A 143 17.32 -5.71 -2.24
C ILE A 143 16.68 -5.82 -3.62
N GLN A 144 16.97 -6.88 -4.38
CA GLN A 144 16.40 -7.11 -5.72
C GLN A 144 14.87 -7.24 -5.69
N ILE A 145 14.32 -7.92 -4.68
CA ILE A 145 12.87 -8.00 -4.47
C ILE A 145 12.27 -6.59 -4.33
N ASN A 146 12.86 -5.75 -3.48
CA ASN A 146 12.37 -4.40 -3.24
C ASN A 146 12.60 -3.46 -4.45
N GLU A 147 13.66 -3.64 -5.23
CA GLU A 147 13.86 -2.96 -6.52
C GLU A 147 12.75 -3.29 -7.52
N GLU A 148 12.36 -4.56 -7.64
CA GLU A 148 11.26 -4.97 -8.50
C GLU A 148 9.91 -4.40 -8.02
N CYS A 149 9.65 -4.40 -6.71
CA CYS A 149 8.48 -3.75 -6.13
C CYS A 149 8.43 -2.26 -6.49
N ALA A 150 9.55 -1.55 -6.32
CA ALA A 150 9.65 -0.13 -6.64
C ALA A 150 9.43 0.14 -8.13
N ARG A 151 9.91 -0.74 -9.03
CA ARG A 151 9.65 -0.65 -10.47
C ARG A 151 8.16 -0.78 -10.80
N ARG A 152 7.44 -1.72 -10.15
CA ARG A 152 5.99 -1.90 -10.34
C ARG A 152 5.21 -0.69 -9.82
N ILE A 153 5.53 -0.19 -8.63
CA ILE A 153 4.94 1.03 -8.05
C ILE A 153 5.22 2.26 -8.93
N GLN A 154 6.41 2.36 -9.52
CA GLN A 154 6.74 3.40 -10.49
C GLN A 154 5.81 3.34 -11.70
N GLY A 155 5.53 2.15 -12.23
CA GLY A 155 4.59 1.96 -13.34
C GLY A 155 3.21 2.54 -13.03
N THR A 156 2.68 2.28 -11.83
CA THR A 156 1.42 2.86 -11.34
C THR A 156 1.50 4.38 -11.22
N THR A 157 2.59 4.91 -10.65
CA THR A 157 2.78 6.36 -10.49
C THR A 157 2.83 7.07 -11.85
N GLU A 158 3.54 6.50 -12.82
CA GLU A 158 3.60 7.05 -14.18
C GLU A 158 2.25 6.96 -14.91
N MET A 159 1.45 5.93 -14.63
CA MET A 159 0.07 5.88 -15.12
C MET A 159 -0.76 7.02 -14.52
N LEU A 160 -0.72 7.21 -13.19
CA LEU A 160 -1.46 8.28 -12.53
C LEU A 160 -1.06 9.67 -13.06
N LYS A 161 0.23 9.93 -13.29
CA LYS A 161 0.71 11.17 -13.92
C LYS A 161 0.07 11.40 -15.29
N ARG A 162 0.01 10.37 -16.14
CA ARG A 162 -0.60 10.46 -17.48
C ARG A 162 -2.11 10.67 -17.43
N GLU A 163 -2.79 10.13 -16.43
CA GLU A 163 -4.26 10.14 -16.33
C GLU A 163 -4.83 11.30 -15.51
N THR A 164 -4.01 11.93 -14.67
CA THR A 164 -4.45 12.97 -13.72
C THR A 164 -3.67 14.28 -13.81
N GLY A 165 -2.50 14.27 -14.45
CA GLY A 165 -1.64 15.45 -14.52
C GLY A 165 -0.84 15.74 -13.26
N ILE A 166 -0.88 14.87 -12.26
CA ILE A 166 0.01 14.96 -11.09
C ILE A 166 1.48 14.96 -11.54
N SER A 167 2.33 15.56 -10.72
CA SER A 167 3.77 15.63 -10.90
C SER A 167 4.50 14.92 -9.74
N ASP A 168 5.83 14.85 -9.80
CA ASP A 168 6.62 14.29 -8.70
C ASP A 168 6.44 15.05 -7.37
N SER A 169 6.07 16.34 -7.40
CA SER A 169 5.80 17.09 -6.16
C SER A 169 4.46 16.74 -5.50
N ASP A 170 3.57 16.06 -6.23
CA ASP A 170 2.28 15.60 -5.71
C ASP A 170 2.34 14.16 -5.16
N VAL A 171 3.53 13.54 -5.21
CA VAL A 171 3.74 12.15 -4.76
C VAL A 171 4.70 12.13 -3.58
N LEU A 172 4.25 11.57 -2.47
CA LEU A 172 5.12 11.21 -1.34
C LEU A 172 5.25 9.70 -1.22
N ARG A 173 6.43 9.24 -0.79
CA ARG A 173 6.76 7.82 -0.74
C ARG A 173 6.92 7.36 0.70
N VAL A 174 6.10 6.39 1.12
CA VAL A 174 6.01 5.88 2.50
C VAL A 174 6.87 4.61 2.62
N PRO A 175 7.86 4.54 3.50
CA PRO A 175 8.71 3.35 3.66
C PRO A 175 7.88 2.09 3.95
N VAL A 176 7.95 1.09 3.05
CA VAL A 176 7.32 -0.22 3.21
C VAL A 176 8.27 -1.26 2.61
N LEU A 177 8.64 -2.28 3.39
CA LEU A 177 9.50 -3.37 2.93
C LEU A 177 8.66 -4.58 2.51
N TYR A 178 9.05 -5.19 1.39
CA TYR A 178 8.39 -6.36 0.84
C TYR A 178 9.32 -7.59 0.89
N GLY A 179 8.72 -8.75 1.15
CA GLY A 179 9.37 -10.05 1.16
C GLY A 179 8.62 -11.03 0.27
N ARG A 180 9.35 -12.01 -0.29
CA ARG A 180 8.77 -13.06 -1.13
C ARG A 180 7.82 -13.93 -0.31
N VAL A 181 6.68 -14.29 -0.88
CA VAL A 181 5.79 -15.31 -0.31
C VAL A 181 6.16 -16.68 -0.86
N GLU A 182 6.48 -17.63 0.02
CA GLU A 182 6.90 -18.99 -0.37
C GLU A 182 5.74 -19.85 -0.90
N ASP A 183 4.55 -19.72 -0.30
CA ASP A 183 3.34 -20.45 -0.68
C ASP A 183 2.20 -19.45 -0.90
N PRO A 184 2.15 -18.81 -2.09
CA PRO A 184 1.19 -17.76 -2.35
C PRO A 184 -0.21 -18.32 -2.58
N LYS A 185 -1.22 -17.60 -2.09
CA LYS A 185 -2.65 -17.95 -2.24
C LYS A 185 -3.05 -18.17 -3.69
N VAL A 186 -2.45 -17.42 -4.60
CA VAL A 186 -2.78 -17.46 -6.03
C VAL A 186 -1.52 -17.73 -6.84
N SER A 187 -1.02 -18.97 -6.75
CA SER A 187 0.18 -19.44 -7.46
C SER A 187 0.14 -19.26 -8.98
N SER A 188 -1.05 -19.09 -9.59
CA SER A 188 -1.19 -18.80 -11.01
C SER A 188 -0.68 -17.41 -11.43
N ASN A 189 -0.44 -16.51 -10.48
CA ASN A 189 0.08 -15.16 -10.77
C ASN A 189 1.57 -15.13 -11.11
N GLY A 190 2.22 -16.30 -11.12
CA GLY A 190 3.63 -16.46 -11.43
C GLY A 190 4.45 -16.58 -10.16
N ASP A 191 5.77 -16.54 -10.34
CA ASP A 191 6.69 -16.70 -9.23
C ASP A 191 6.74 -15.44 -8.37
N PHE A 192 6.66 -14.24 -8.96
CA PHE A 192 6.77 -12.97 -8.24
C PHE A 192 5.51 -12.54 -7.49
N GLN A 193 5.41 -12.95 -6.23
CA GLN A 193 4.41 -12.48 -5.27
C GLN A 193 5.05 -12.12 -3.94
N VAL A 194 4.69 -10.95 -3.41
CA VAL A 194 5.27 -10.40 -2.17
C VAL A 194 4.20 -9.93 -1.20
N ALA A 195 4.59 -9.79 0.06
CA ALA A 195 3.80 -9.14 1.09
C ALA A 195 4.69 -8.20 1.90
N ALA A 196 4.07 -7.22 2.58
CA ALA A 196 4.80 -6.37 3.52
C ALA A 196 5.34 -7.23 4.68
N ILE A 197 6.63 -7.06 5.04
CA ILE A 197 7.27 -7.82 6.14
C ILE A 197 7.04 -7.21 7.53
N PHE A 198 6.39 -6.05 7.57
CA PHE A 198 5.92 -5.35 8.76
C PHE A 198 4.45 -4.96 8.54
N PRO A 199 3.70 -4.63 9.61
CA PRO A 199 2.39 -4.02 9.47
C PRO A 199 2.43 -2.84 8.50
N ASN A 200 1.61 -2.88 7.47
CA ASN A 200 1.81 -2.09 6.26
C ASN A 200 1.49 -0.61 6.50
N ALA A 201 2.53 0.22 6.60
CA ALA A 201 2.43 1.63 6.96
C ALA A 201 1.42 2.44 6.15
N ILE A 202 1.21 2.11 4.87
CA ILE A 202 0.29 2.83 3.99
C ILE A 202 -1.16 2.34 4.11
N ASN A 203 -1.36 1.10 4.56
CA ASN A 203 -2.65 0.44 4.80
C ASN A 203 -3.28 0.86 6.15
N GLY A 204 -3.16 2.15 6.46
CA GLY A 204 -3.75 2.81 7.62
C GLY A 204 -4.96 3.67 7.25
N LEU A 205 -5.44 4.45 8.22
CA LEU A 205 -6.69 5.20 8.13
C LEU A 205 -6.45 6.72 8.04
N VAL A 206 -6.96 7.34 6.97
CA VAL A 206 -7.05 8.80 6.85
C VAL A 206 -8.27 9.29 7.62
N MET A 207 -8.07 9.64 8.89
CA MET A 207 -9.14 9.95 9.84
C MET A 207 -9.70 11.37 9.64
N THR A 208 -8.83 12.35 9.44
CA THR A 208 -9.20 13.75 9.15
C THR A 208 -8.31 14.31 8.03
N ASP A 209 -8.40 15.61 7.78
CA ASP A 209 -7.50 16.35 6.89
C ASP A 209 -6.05 16.48 7.42
N SER A 210 -5.80 16.04 8.65
CA SER A 210 -4.56 16.30 9.38
C SER A 210 -4.17 15.18 10.37
N LEU A 211 -4.95 14.10 10.46
CA LEU A 211 -4.67 12.93 11.30
C LEU A 211 -4.69 11.65 10.46
N TYR A 212 -3.56 10.93 10.52
CA TYR A 212 -3.39 9.60 9.97
C TYR A 212 -3.21 8.58 11.10
N VAL A 213 -3.90 7.45 11.00
CA VAL A 213 -3.73 6.33 11.93
C VAL A 213 -2.98 5.22 11.19
N ALA A 214 -1.73 4.99 11.57
CA ALA A 214 -0.85 4.04 10.91
C ALA A 214 -0.73 2.74 11.71
N PRO A 215 -0.56 1.58 11.05
CA PRO A 215 -0.08 0.37 11.71
C PRO A 215 1.27 0.62 12.38
N LYS A 216 1.47 0.08 13.57
CA LYS A 216 2.76 0.17 14.27
C LYS A 216 3.78 -0.69 13.54
N GLN A 217 4.94 -0.11 13.21
CA GLN A 217 5.88 -0.75 12.28
C GLN A 217 6.68 -1.89 12.90
N TRP A 218 7.03 -1.82 14.20
CA TRP A 218 7.85 -2.83 14.88
C TRP A 218 9.20 -3.09 14.18
N GLY A 219 9.79 -2.05 13.61
CA GLY A 219 11.09 -2.07 12.97
C GLY A 219 12.26 -2.16 13.94
N PRO A 220 13.51 -2.07 13.43
CA PRO A 220 14.69 -2.15 14.27
C PRO A 220 14.82 -0.90 15.14
N LEU A 221 15.35 -1.10 16.35
CA LEU A 221 15.56 -0.03 17.31
C LEU A 221 16.96 0.57 17.19
N ASP A 222 17.03 1.89 17.15
CA ASP A 222 18.28 2.64 17.25
C ASP A 222 18.89 2.56 18.67
N ALA A 223 19.99 3.28 18.90
CA ALA A 223 20.66 3.30 20.20
C ALA A 223 19.84 3.97 21.32
N ALA A 224 18.84 4.79 20.98
CA ALA A 224 17.92 5.45 21.91
C ALA A 224 16.64 4.63 22.14
N GLY A 225 16.47 3.50 21.45
CA GLY A 225 15.26 2.68 21.53
C GLY A 225 14.13 3.14 20.61
N VAL A 226 14.41 3.98 19.62
CA VAL A 226 13.43 4.46 18.63
C VAL A 226 13.37 3.50 17.46
N ASP A 227 12.15 3.13 17.05
CA ASP A 227 11.89 2.38 15.82
C ASP A 227 12.17 3.27 14.60
N VAL A 228 13.22 2.93 13.85
CA VAL A 228 13.70 3.75 12.72
C VAL A 228 12.75 3.73 11.52
N LEU A 229 12.01 2.64 11.31
CA LEU A 229 11.02 2.56 10.23
C LEU A 229 9.78 3.36 10.60
N GLN A 230 9.29 3.22 11.84
CA GLN A 230 8.18 4.03 12.35
C GLN A 230 8.50 5.52 12.26
N HIS A 231 9.71 5.91 12.64
CA HIS A 231 10.15 7.30 12.53
C HIS A 231 10.17 7.78 11.07
N ALA A 232 10.71 6.98 10.14
CA ALA A 232 10.74 7.34 8.73
C ALA A 232 9.33 7.52 8.14
N VAL A 233 8.39 6.63 8.48
CA VAL A 233 6.96 6.75 8.13
C VAL A 233 6.37 8.04 8.70
N GLU A 234 6.60 8.32 9.99
CA GLU A 234 6.11 9.53 10.65
C GLU A 234 6.59 10.80 9.93
N MET A 235 7.85 10.84 9.49
CA MET A 235 8.41 12.00 8.80
C MET A 235 7.77 12.26 7.44
N VAL A 236 7.41 11.20 6.70
CA VAL A 236 6.72 11.34 5.40
C VAL A 236 5.31 11.89 5.58
N TYR A 237 4.53 11.37 6.54
CA TYR A 237 3.20 11.91 6.82
C TYR A 237 3.26 13.33 7.40
N LYS A 238 4.26 13.66 8.21
CA LYS A 238 4.50 15.05 8.65
C LYS A 238 4.78 15.98 7.46
N GLN A 239 5.56 15.53 6.47
CA GLN A 239 5.75 16.29 5.22
C GLN A 239 4.44 16.46 4.44
N ALA A 240 3.50 15.52 4.58
CA ALA A 240 2.14 15.63 4.04
C ALA A 240 1.23 16.60 4.82
N GLY A 241 1.66 17.08 5.99
CA GLY A 241 0.83 17.90 6.89
C GLY A 241 0.04 17.11 7.93
N TYR A 242 0.35 15.83 8.11
CA TYR A 242 -0.39 14.93 8.99
C TYR A 242 0.36 14.64 10.29
N LYS A 243 -0.40 14.61 11.39
CA LYS A 243 -0.03 13.90 12.61
C LYS A 243 -0.25 12.40 12.39
N VAL A 244 0.64 11.57 12.93
CA VAL A 244 0.49 10.12 12.89
C VAL A 244 0.24 9.57 14.30
N ASP A 245 -0.85 8.82 14.44
CA ASP A 245 -1.10 7.98 15.60
C ASP A 245 -0.87 6.51 15.22
N PHE A 246 0.15 5.89 15.81
CA PHE A 246 0.48 4.49 15.55
C PHE A 246 -0.35 3.57 16.44
N VAL A 247 -1.00 2.58 15.83
CA VAL A 247 -1.83 1.57 16.52
C VAL A 247 -1.18 0.21 16.40
N ASP A 248 -1.11 -0.52 17.51
CA ASP A 248 -0.68 -1.91 17.52
C ASP A 248 -1.78 -2.82 16.97
N ASP A 249 -1.63 -3.21 15.71
CA ASP A 249 -2.49 -4.13 14.99
C ASP A 249 -1.78 -5.47 14.70
N LEU A 250 -0.69 -5.79 15.41
CA LEU A 250 0.17 -6.93 15.10
C LEU A 250 -0.60 -8.27 15.04
N ASN A 251 -1.62 -8.46 15.88
CA ASN A 251 -2.46 -9.66 15.82
C ASN A 251 -3.23 -9.77 14.50
N TYR A 252 -3.67 -8.63 13.97
CA TYR A 252 -4.39 -8.54 12.71
C TYR A 252 -3.42 -8.69 11.53
N TYR A 253 -2.26 -8.03 11.56
CA TYR A 253 -1.14 -8.24 10.63
C TYR A 253 -0.75 -9.72 10.50
N ASN A 254 -0.62 -10.41 11.64
CA ASN A 254 -0.30 -11.85 11.64
C ASN A 254 -1.41 -12.74 11.07
N ARG A 255 -2.64 -12.22 10.94
CA ARG A 255 -3.75 -12.86 10.19
C ARG A 255 -3.81 -12.38 8.73
N LYS A 256 -2.75 -11.72 8.28
CA LYS A 256 -2.50 -11.21 6.94
C LYS A 256 -3.46 -10.08 6.51
N GLY A 257 -3.54 -9.02 7.30
CA GLY A 257 -4.20 -7.75 6.94
C GLY A 257 -3.83 -6.64 7.92
N ASP A 258 -4.09 -5.38 7.59
CA ASP A 258 -3.75 -4.22 8.45
C ASP A 258 -5.00 -3.36 8.76
N ILE A 259 -4.83 -2.23 9.45
CA ILE A 259 -5.94 -1.34 9.88
C ILE A 259 -6.96 -1.07 8.76
N HIS A 260 -6.53 -0.73 7.54
CA HIS A 260 -7.43 -0.39 6.44
C HIS A 260 -8.24 -1.61 5.96
N CYS A 261 -7.68 -2.81 6.04
CA CYS A 261 -8.41 -4.05 5.76
C CYS A 261 -9.55 -4.33 6.77
N ALA A 262 -9.46 -3.80 8.00
CA ALA A 262 -10.43 -4.02 9.07
C ALA A 262 -11.43 -2.87 9.28
N THR A 263 -11.17 -1.71 8.68
CA THR A 263 -11.91 -0.47 8.95
C THR A 263 -12.47 0.14 7.68
N ASN A 264 -13.49 0.98 7.82
CA ASN A 264 -14.06 1.72 6.69
C ASN A 264 -14.59 3.07 7.20
N VAL A 265 -14.61 4.08 6.33
CA VAL A 265 -15.02 5.45 6.68
C VAL A 265 -16.13 5.89 5.74
N PHE A 266 -17.29 6.21 6.31
CA PHE A 266 -18.30 6.98 5.58
C PHE A 266 -17.84 8.44 5.49
N ARG A 267 -17.70 8.95 4.27
CA ARG A 267 -17.33 10.34 3.99
C ARG A 267 -18.54 11.09 3.44
N GLU A 268 -18.61 12.39 3.70
CA GLU A 268 -19.61 13.26 3.08
C GLU A 268 -19.34 13.37 1.58
N LEU A 269 -20.41 13.41 0.78
CA LEU A 269 -20.30 13.71 -0.64
C LEU A 269 -19.97 15.19 -0.81
N PRO A 270 -19.16 15.58 -1.81
CA PRO A 270 -18.99 16.99 -2.16
C PRO A 270 -20.38 17.60 -2.39
N GLY A 271 -20.76 18.60 -1.58
CA GLY A 271 -22.05 19.26 -1.73
C GLY A 271 -22.13 20.04 -3.04
N GLU A 272 -23.32 20.13 -3.63
CA GLU A 272 -23.59 21.15 -4.66
C GLU A 272 -23.50 22.53 -3.98
N SER A 273 -22.39 23.25 -4.21
CA SER A 273 -22.23 24.64 -3.79
C SER A 273 -22.89 25.59 -4.77
#